data_AF-A0A1A0IY08-F1
#
_entry.id   AF-A0A1A0IY08-F1
#
_cell.length_a   1.000
_cell.length_b   1.000
_cell.length_c   1.000
_cell.angle_alpha   90.00
_cell.angle_beta   90.00
_cell.angle_gamma   90.00
#
_symmetry.space_group_name_H-M   'P 1'
#
loop_
_entity.id
_entity.type
_entity.pdbx_description
1 polymer ?
#
loop_
_entity_poly.entity_id
_entity_poly.type
_entity_poly.pdbx_seq_one_letter_code
_entity_poly.pdbx_strand_id
1 'polypeptide(L)'
;MAGETRNWPGDGEFVAALMGSNFYGLKSARQRVFFTGIENHLRDDKAEDTNPVRARWEYLNIEHVMPQNWKANWPLADGSDQGLVARREQASNSVGNLTLTNGRLNSQMRDKAWPSKKAALQQKSTLLITTASILAAPPDVDGEDAAAWPSEWDETRITKRRAYLVGTALEVWRRPEITPTAEYGDDLHRPRCWRASRVIARQI
;
A
#
# COMPACT_ATOMS: atom_id res chain seq x y z
N MET A 1 -4.17 -14.10 -26.42
CA MET A 1 -4.94 -14.64 -25.27
C MET A 1 -5.50 -13.47 -24.50
N ALA A 2 -6.82 -13.29 -24.51
CA ALA A 2 -7.49 -12.22 -23.78
C ALA A 2 -7.44 -12.54 -22.29
N GLY A 3 -7.00 -11.58 -21.46
CA GLY A 3 -6.83 -11.79 -20.02
C GLY A 3 -8.15 -12.15 -19.35
N GLU A 4 -8.09 -13.14 -18.46
CA GLU A 4 -9.10 -13.46 -17.46
C GLU A 4 -9.21 -12.31 -16.45
N THR A 5 -9.63 -11.12 -16.89
CA THR A 5 -9.61 -9.87 -16.10
C THR A 5 -11.03 -9.39 -15.85
N ARG A 6 -11.90 -10.24 -15.31
CA ARG A 6 -13.30 -9.88 -15.01
C ARG A 6 -13.76 -10.16 -13.59
N ASN A 7 -12.96 -10.86 -12.79
CA ASN A 7 -13.37 -11.24 -11.44
C ASN A 7 -12.61 -10.41 -10.40
N TRP A 8 -13.33 -9.97 -9.36
CA TRP A 8 -12.72 -9.41 -8.17
C TRP A 8 -11.95 -10.52 -7.44
N PRO A 9 -10.66 -10.34 -7.10
CA PRO A 9 -9.88 -11.38 -6.45
C PRO A 9 -10.49 -11.73 -5.09
N GLY A 10 -10.34 -12.98 -4.68
CA GLY A 10 -10.66 -13.35 -3.29
C GLY A 10 -9.67 -12.71 -2.31
N ASP A 11 -10.06 -12.51 -1.05
CA ASP A 11 -9.19 -11.91 -0.03
C ASP A 11 -7.86 -12.68 0.10
N GLY A 12 -7.91 -14.02 0.07
CA GLY A 12 -6.70 -14.86 0.11
C GLY A 12 -5.78 -14.67 -1.11
N GLU A 13 -6.35 -14.49 -2.30
CA GLU A 13 -5.59 -14.20 -3.53
C GLU A 13 -4.95 -12.80 -3.44
N PHE A 14 -5.71 -11.82 -2.95
CA PHE A 14 -5.25 -10.46 -2.77
C PHE A 14 -4.10 -10.38 -1.75
N VAL A 15 -4.23 -11.04 -0.61
CA VAL A 15 -3.20 -11.16 0.42
C VAL A 15 -1.96 -11.85 -0.15
N ALA A 16 -2.12 -13.00 -0.81
CA ALA A 16 -1.01 -13.75 -1.38
C ALA A 16 -0.23 -12.91 -2.41
N ALA A 17 -0.95 -12.19 -3.28
CA ALA A 17 -0.34 -11.28 -4.24
C ALA A 17 0.47 -10.17 -3.54
N LEU A 18 -0.08 -9.54 -2.51
CA LEU A 18 0.63 -8.47 -1.79
C LEU A 18 1.73 -8.97 -0.86
N MET A 19 1.69 -10.22 -0.40
CA MET A 19 2.71 -10.86 0.46
C MET A 19 3.84 -11.55 -0.31
N GLY A 20 3.62 -11.95 -1.55
CA GLY A 20 4.63 -12.56 -2.42
C GLY A 20 5.30 -11.60 -3.42
N SER A 21 4.68 -10.45 -3.72
CA SER A 21 5.11 -9.61 -4.84
C SER A 21 6.33 -8.71 -4.58
N ASN A 22 7.06 -8.46 -5.68
CA ASN A 22 7.82 -7.23 -5.89
C ASN A 22 6.82 -6.09 -6.18
N PHE A 23 6.33 -5.44 -5.13
CA PHE A 23 5.35 -4.37 -5.25
C PHE A 23 5.90 -3.18 -6.04
N TYR A 24 7.20 -2.89 -5.91
CA TYR A 24 7.86 -1.84 -6.68
C TYR A 24 7.90 -2.12 -8.20
N GLY A 25 7.79 -3.39 -8.61
CA GLY A 25 7.67 -3.78 -10.02
C GLY A 25 6.33 -3.42 -10.67
N LEU A 26 5.32 -3.04 -9.89
CA LEU A 26 4.05 -2.56 -10.42
C LEU A 26 4.22 -1.20 -11.12
N LYS A 27 3.31 -0.83 -12.01
CA LYS A 27 3.30 0.53 -12.57
C LYS A 27 3.15 1.56 -11.44
N SER A 28 3.98 2.61 -11.42
CA SER A 28 3.99 3.61 -10.34
C SER A 28 2.61 4.27 -10.11
N ALA A 29 1.78 4.39 -11.15
CA ALA A 29 0.40 4.85 -11.01
C ALA A 29 -0.44 3.95 -10.10
N ARG A 30 -0.30 2.61 -10.21
CA ARG A 30 -0.99 1.64 -9.35
C ARG A 30 -0.46 1.71 -7.92
N GLN A 31 0.85 1.83 -7.75
CA GLN A 31 1.47 2.00 -6.44
C GLN A 31 0.91 3.25 -5.73
N ARG A 32 0.87 4.40 -6.43
CA ARG A 32 0.32 5.64 -5.87
C ARG A 32 -1.15 5.51 -5.48
N VAL A 33 -1.98 4.94 -6.37
CA VAL A 33 -3.40 4.72 -6.06
C VAL A 33 -3.56 3.83 -4.82
N PHE A 34 -2.74 2.78 -4.69
CA PHE A 34 -2.75 1.92 -3.52
C PHE A 34 -2.41 2.69 -2.23
N PHE A 35 -1.25 3.36 -2.20
CA PHE A 35 -0.85 4.11 -0.99
C PHE A 35 -1.80 5.28 -0.69
N THR A 36 -2.34 5.96 -1.70
CA THR A 36 -3.32 7.04 -1.50
C THR A 36 -4.66 6.51 -1.01
N GLY A 37 -5.11 5.33 -1.46
CA GLY A 37 -6.32 4.70 -0.94
C GLY A 37 -6.21 4.39 0.55
N ILE A 38 -5.08 3.81 0.97
CA ILE A 38 -4.80 3.57 2.39
C ILE A 38 -4.68 4.89 3.15
N GLU A 39 -3.94 5.88 2.64
CA GLU A 39 -3.82 7.20 3.28
C GLU A 39 -5.19 7.84 3.55
N ASN A 40 -6.12 7.78 2.59
CA ASN A 40 -7.45 8.33 2.75
C ASN A 40 -8.31 7.54 3.73
N HIS A 41 -8.13 6.21 3.81
CA HIS A 41 -8.79 5.38 4.81
C HIS A 41 -8.30 5.68 6.23
N LEU A 42 -7.00 5.98 6.38
CA LEU A 42 -6.43 6.40 7.67
C LEU A 42 -6.88 7.80 8.09
N ARG A 43 -7.32 8.64 7.15
CA ARG A 43 -7.93 9.96 7.41
C ARG A 43 -9.44 9.81 7.66
N ASP A 44 -9.77 9.05 8.70
CA ASP A 44 -11.15 8.90 9.18
C ASP A 44 -11.66 10.19 9.87
N ASP A 45 -12.87 10.16 10.41
CA ASP A 45 -13.50 11.30 11.10
C ASP A 45 -12.77 11.74 12.39
N LYS A 46 -11.76 10.98 12.82
CA LYS A 46 -10.90 11.33 13.97
C LYS A 46 -9.66 12.10 13.55
N ALA A 47 -9.34 12.14 12.25
CA ALA A 47 -8.25 12.97 11.75
C ALA A 47 -8.67 14.44 11.69
N GLU A 48 -7.80 15.35 12.13
CA GLU A 48 -8.04 16.80 12.04
C GLU A 48 -8.17 17.27 10.57
N ASP A 49 -7.49 16.60 9.64
CA ASP A 49 -7.55 16.86 8.21
C ASP A 49 -8.07 15.65 7.44
N THR A 50 -9.38 15.69 7.16
CA THR A 50 -10.11 14.68 6.38
C THR A 50 -10.08 14.94 4.88
N ASN A 51 -9.32 15.94 4.40
CA ASN A 51 -9.26 16.21 2.96
C ASN A 51 -8.62 15.03 2.22
N PRO A 52 -9.29 14.48 1.19
CA PRO A 52 -8.76 13.33 0.49
C PRO A 52 -7.51 13.70 -0.28
N VAL A 53 -6.44 12.98 -0.01
CA VAL A 53 -5.21 13.00 -0.80
C VAL A 53 -5.52 12.39 -2.16
N ARG A 54 -5.07 13.05 -3.23
CA ARG A 54 -5.19 12.54 -4.60
C ARG A 54 -3.85 11.98 -5.05
N ALA A 55 -3.86 10.85 -5.76
CA ALA A 55 -2.69 10.15 -6.29
C ALA A 55 -2.03 10.89 -7.49
N ARG A 56 -1.83 12.20 -7.36
CA ARG A 56 -1.27 13.10 -8.38
C ARG A 56 0.23 12.88 -8.50
N TRP A 57 0.68 12.52 -9.69
CA TRP A 57 2.07 12.19 -9.98
C TRP A 57 3.00 13.40 -9.92
N GLU A 58 2.45 14.61 -10.08
CA GLU A 58 3.16 15.88 -10.02
C GLU A 58 3.68 16.19 -8.61
N TYR A 59 3.03 15.64 -7.59
CA TYR A 59 3.30 15.97 -6.19
C TYR A 59 3.73 14.76 -5.36
N LEU A 60 3.28 13.56 -5.72
CA LEU A 60 3.53 12.35 -4.96
C LEU A 60 4.38 11.37 -5.76
N ASN A 61 5.46 10.93 -5.13
CA ASN A 61 6.38 9.91 -5.59
C ASN A 61 6.34 8.71 -4.64
N ILE A 62 6.76 7.56 -5.17
CA ILE A 62 7.02 6.38 -4.38
C ILE A 62 8.47 6.42 -3.95
N GLU A 63 8.71 6.38 -2.65
CA GLU A 63 10.03 6.34 -2.04
C GLU A 63 10.25 4.99 -1.38
N HIS A 64 11.48 4.52 -1.45
CA HIS A 64 11.96 3.40 -0.69
C HIS A 64 12.49 3.88 0.66
N VAL A 65 11.98 3.37 1.77
CA VAL A 65 12.56 3.69 3.09
C VAL A 65 13.97 3.08 3.17
N MET A 66 14.09 1.75 3.08
CA MET A 66 15.35 1.08 2.77
C MET A 66 15.61 1.15 1.25
N PRO A 67 16.64 1.89 0.78
CA PRO A 67 16.87 2.12 -0.64
C PRO A 67 17.25 0.83 -1.39
N GLN A 68 17.05 0.80 -2.72
CA GLN A 68 17.50 -0.34 -3.53
C GLN A 68 19.04 -0.46 -3.52
N ASN A 69 19.75 0.66 -3.49
CA ASN A 69 21.21 0.70 -3.29
C ASN A 69 21.57 0.67 -1.79
N TRP A 70 20.99 -0.28 -1.05
CA TRP A 70 21.16 -0.40 0.41
C TRP A 70 22.60 -0.74 0.81
N LYS A 71 23.37 -1.45 -0.04
CA LYS A 71 24.72 -1.94 0.27
C LYS A 71 25.68 -0.86 0.79
N ALA A 72 25.51 0.39 0.36
CA ALA A 72 26.39 1.50 0.76
C ALA A 72 26.14 2.00 2.20
N ASN A 73 24.88 2.03 2.65
CA ASN A 73 24.48 2.72 3.88
C ASN A 73 23.67 1.85 4.86
N TRP A 74 23.44 0.58 4.51
CA TRP A 74 22.62 -0.38 5.25
C TRP A 74 23.33 -1.75 5.27
N PRO A 75 24.47 -1.87 5.98
CA PRO A 75 25.26 -3.08 5.96
C PRO A 75 24.48 -4.29 6.52
N LEU A 76 24.77 -5.45 5.95
CA LEU A 76 24.38 -6.73 6.53
C LEU A 76 25.37 -7.12 7.62
N ALA A 77 24.91 -7.91 8.60
CA ALA A 77 25.81 -8.53 9.58
C ALA A 77 26.84 -9.44 8.88
N ASP A 78 26.37 -10.20 7.88
CA ASP A 78 27.21 -10.92 6.93
C ASP A 78 26.75 -10.61 5.50
N GLY A 79 27.54 -9.81 4.78
CA GLY A 79 27.27 -9.44 3.38
C GLY A 79 27.63 -10.52 2.36
N SER A 80 28.27 -11.63 2.79
CA SER A 80 28.61 -12.77 1.93
C SER A 80 27.50 -13.82 1.87
N ASP A 81 26.63 -13.84 2.87
CA ASP A 81 25.45 -14.72 2.93
C ASP A 81 24.41 -14.33 1.87
N GLN A 82 24.32 -15.15 0.83
CA GLN A 82 23.38 -14.95 -0.28
C GLN A 82 21.92 -15.01 0.16
N GLY A 83 21.60 -15.76 1.21
CA GLY A 83 20.25 -15.85 1.77
C GLY A 83 19.83 -14.53 2.43
N LEU A 84 20.74 -13.91 3.19
CA LEU A 84 20.50 -12.59 3.79
C LEU A 84 20.36 -11.49 2.74
N VAL A 85 21.21 -11.52 1.71
CA VAL A 85 21.13 -10.58 0.57
C VAL A 85 19.77 -10.71 -0.14
N ALA A 86 19.35 -11.94 -0.49
CA ALA A 86 18.08 -12.18 -1.16
C ALA A 86 16.88 -11.74 -0.31
N ARG A 87 16.91 -12.02 1.00
CA ARG A 87 15.87 -11.56 1.95
C ARG A 87 15.77 -10.04 1.96
N ARG A 88 16.90 -9.33 1.97
CA ARG A 88 16.93 -7.86 1.95
C ARG A 88 16.38 -7.29 0.65
N GLU A 89 16.78 -7.85 -0.49
CA GLU A 89 16.30 -7.43 -1.81
C GLU A 89 14.79 -7.66 -1.98
N GLN A 90 14.26 -8.76 -1.43
CA GLN A 90 12.82 -9.00 -1.39
C GLN A 90 12.11 -7.98 -0.50
N ALA A 91 12.63 -7.74 0.71
CA ALA A 91 12.06 -6.79 1.66
C ALA A 91 12.06 -5.36 1.10
N SER A 92 13.17 -4.93 0.47
CA SER A 92 13.31 -3.56 -0.06
C SER A 92 12.25 -3.25 -1.11
N ASN A 93 11.88 -4.23 -1.94
CA ASN A 93 10.90 -4.05 -3.01
C ASN A 93 9.44 -4.34 -2.58
N SER A 94 9.22 -4.70 -1.32
CA SER A 94 7.89 -5.01 -0.79
C SER A 94 7.09 -3.75 -0.44
N VAL A 95 5.76 -3.86 -0.44
CA VAL A 95 4.85 -2.75 -0.08
C VAL A 95 5.13 -2.16 1.31
N GLY A 96 5.60 -3.00 2.25
CA GLY A 96 5.95 -2.58 3.60
C GLY A 96 7.13 -1.60 3.65
N ASN A 97 8.01 -1.60 2.65
CA ASN A 97 9.17 -0.70 2.60
C ASN A 97 8.93 0.59 1.79
N LEU A 98 7.80 0.67 1.08
CA LEU A 98 7.51 1.79 0.20
C LEU A 98 6.58 2.79 0.88
N THR A 99 6.72 4.06 0.55
CA THR A 99 5.81 5.12 1.01
C THR A 99 5.63 6.24 -0.01
N LEU A 100 4.68 7.13 0.27
CA LEU A 100 4.45 8.35 -0.49
C LEU A 100 5.32 9.48 0.05
N THR A 101 6.00 10.19 -0.86
CA THR A 101 6.74 11.42 -0.54
C THR A 101 6.55 12.45 -1.64
N ASN A 102 6.96 13.70 -1.39
CA ASN A 102 7.09 14.67 -2.48
C ASN A 102 8.49 14.60 -3.12
N GLY A 103 8.62 15.08 -4.35
CA GLY A 103 9.87 14.99 -5.13
C GLY A 103 11.11 15.62 -4.46
N ARG A 104 10.93 16.70 -3.68
CA ARG A 104 12.03 17.36 -2.96
C ARG A 104 12.51 16.50 -1.79
N LEU A 105 11.57 16.00 -0.98
CA LEU A 105 11.87 15.11 0.14
C LEU A 105 12.49 13.79 -0.35
N ASN A 106 11.98 13.23 -1.43
CA ASN A 106 12.54 12.06 -2.10
C ASN A 106 14.02 12.27 -2.47
N SER A 107 14.31 13.41 -3.10
CA SER A 107 15.66 13.78 -3.54
C SER A 107 16.62 14.05 -2.38
N GLN A 108 16.10 14.48 -1.22
CA GLN A 108 16.89 14.67 0.00
C GLN A 108 17.28 13.34 0.65
N MET A 109 16.41 12.32 0.57
CA MET A 109 16.57 11.05 1.27
C MET A 109 17.34 9.99 0.47
N ARG A 110 17.09 9.83 -0.84
CA ARG A 110 17.80 8.92 -1.77
C ARG A 110 18.34 7.65 -1.11
N ASP A 111 19.67 7.45 -1.11
CA ASP A 111 20.32 6.25 -0.59
C ASP A 111 20.77 6.41 0.87
N LYS A 112 20.33 7.45 1.59
CA LYS A 112 20.81 7.72 2.96
C LYS A 112 20.43 6.61 3.94
N ALA A 113 21.21 6.51 5.01
CA ALA A 113 20.94 5.62 6.14
C ALA A 113 19.65 6.00 6.89
N TRP A 114 19.08 5.03 7.62
CA TRP A 114 17.84 5.19 8.37
C TRP A 114 17.78 6.46 9.23
N PRO A 115 18.79 6.80 10.08
CA PRO A 115 18.67 7.95 10.97
C PRO A 115 18.46 9.27 10.22
N SER A 116 19.12 9.43 9.06
CA SER A 116 18.96 10.61 8.21
C SER A 116 17.60 10.65 7.52
N LYS A 117 17.09 9.51 7.05
CA LYS A 117 15.75 9.42 6.45
C LYS A 117 14.67 9.68 7.48
N LYS A 118 14.75 9.02 8.64
CA LYS A 118 13.85 9.21 9.77
C LYS A 118 13.74 10.68 10.14
N ALA A 119 14.86 11.38 10.34
CA ALA A 119 14.86 12.80 10.68
C ALA A 119 14.17 13.66 9.61
N ALA A 120 14.43 13.40 8.31
CA ALA A 120 13.79 14.12 7.22
C ALA A 120 12.28 13.84 7.14
N LEU A 121 11.86 12.59 7.31
CA LEU A 121 10.45 12.20 7.37
C LEU A 121 9.74 12.84 8.56
N GLN A 122 10.33 12.81 9.75
CA GLN A 122 9.77 13.44 10.96
C GLN A 122 9.58 14.94 10.79
N GLN A 123 10.50 15.62 10.08
CA GLN A 123 10.43 17.06 9.90
C GLN A 123 9.41 17.49 8.84
N LYS A 124 9.15 16.65 7.82
CA LYS A 124 8.47 17.09 6.59
C LYS A 124 7.25 16.27 6.19
N SER A 125 7.10 15.03 6.67
CA SER A 125 6.00 14.16 6.27
C SER A 125 4.74 14.47 7.08
N THR A 126 3.62 14.66 6.38
CA THR A 126 2.29 14.83 6.98
C THR A 126 1.33 13.69 6.62
N LEU A 127 1.78 12.71 5.83
CA LEU A 127 0.96 11.58 5.42
C LEU A 127 0.92 10.52 6.52
N LEU A 128 -0.28 10.10 6.92
CA LEU A 128 -0.51 9.11 7.98
C LEU A 128 0.12 7.76 7.64
N ILE A 129 0.12 7.38 6.36
CA ILE A 129 0.79 6.16 5.89
C ILE A 129 2.29 6.16 6.15
N THR A 130 2.90 7.33 6.38
CA THR A 130 4.29 7.46 6.81
C THR A 130 4.37 7.68 8.32
N THR A 131 3.66 8.67 8.86
CA THR A 131 3.81 9.08 10.26
C THR A 131 3.30 8.03 11.24
N ALA A 132 2.19 7.35 10.92
CA ALA A 132 1.55 6.37 11.79
C ALA A 132 1.99 4.91 11.56
N SER A 133 2.81 4.63 10.53
CA SER A 133 3.27 3.25 10.27
C SER A 133 4.76 3.09 10.00
N ILE A 134 5.50 4.17 9.72
CA ILE A 134 6.96 4.15 9.59
C ILE A 134 7.58 4.83 10.82
N LEU A 135 7.11 6.02 11.17
CA LEU A 135 7.67 6.79 12.29
C LEU A 135 7.12 6.35 13.65
N ALA A 136 5.96 5.71 13.66
CA ALA A 136 5.34 5.06 14.81
C ALA A 136 4.97 3.62 14.44
N ALA A 137 4.93 2.76 15.46
CA ALA A 137 4.51 1.38 15.32
C ALA A 137 3.02 1.32 14.91
N PRO A 138 2.65 0.48 13.92
CA PRO A 138 1.24 0.21 13.64
C PRO A 138 0.51 -0.37 14.86
N PRO A 139 -0.84 -0.25 14.94
CA PRO A 139 -1.63 -0.71 16.09
C PRO A 139 -1.42 -2.18 16.49
N ASP A 140 -1.14 -3.04 15.51
CA ASP A 140 -0.96 -4.49 15.74
C ASP A 140 0.47 -4.87 16.17
N VAL A 141 1.33 -3.89 16.43
CA VAL A 141 2.71 -4.11 16.89
C VAL A 141 2.82 -3.61 18.32
N ASP A 142 3.14 -4.50 19.25
CA ASP A 142 3.23 -4.25 20.68
C ASP A 142 4.59 -4.65 21.27
N GLY A 143 4.72 -4.53 22.60
CA GLY A 143 5.88 -4.99 23.35
C GLY A 143 7.21 -4.35 22.94
N GLU A 144 8.26 -5.17 22.94
CA GLU A 144 9.64 -4.76 22.61
C GLU A 144 9.75 -4.24 21.16
N ASP A 145 8.96 -4.81 20.25
CA ASP A 145 8.94 -4.40 18.85
C ASP A 145 8.38 -2.99 18.67
N ALA A 146 7.32 -2.64 19.39
CA ALA A 146 6.78 -1.29 19.40
C ALA A 146 7.79 -0.28 19.98
N ALA A 147 8.46 -0.65 21.07
CA ALA A 147 9.47 0.19 21.71
C ALA A 147 10.70 0.44 20.80
N ALA A 148 11.13 -0.59 20.07
CA ALA A 148 12.25 -0.52 19.14
C ALA A 148 11.84 -0.04 17.74
N TRP A 149 10.55 0.18 17.46
CA TRP A 149 10.09 0.57 16.12
C TRP A 149 10.80 1.80 15.56
N PRO A 150 10.97 2.90 16.32
CA PRO A 150 11.55 4.12 15.77
C PRO A 150 13.07 4.04 15.61
N SER A 151 13.77 3.15 16.32
CA SER A 151 15.24 3.15 16.35
C SER A 151 15.85 2.57 15.07
N GLU A 152 15.16 1.65 14.40
CA GLU A 152 15.70 0.92 13.25
C GLU A 152 14.63 0.74 12.16
N TRP A 153 15.06 0.31 10.97
CA TRP A 153 14.16 -0.02 9.86
C TRP A 153 14.66 -1.24 9.09
N ASP A 154 14.34 -2.42 9.59
CA ASP A 154 14.85 -3.69 9.08
C ASP A 154 13.75 -4.52 8.39
N GLU A 155 14.12 -5.71 7.92
CA GLU A 155 13.20 -6.64 7.27
C GLU A 155 12.04 -7.07 8.19
N THR A 156 12.27 -7.10 9.51
CA THR A 156 11.22 -7.40 10.50
C THR A 156 10.15 -6.32 10.50
N ARG A 157 10.54 -5.04 10.62
CA ARG A 157 9.61 -3.90 10.59
C ARG A 157 8.93 -3.77 9.23
N ILE A 158 9.67 -3.97 8.14
CA ILE A 158 9.11 -4.01 6.78
C ILE A 158 8.03 -5.10 6.67
N THR A 159 8.27 -6.30 7.21
CA THR A 159 7.31 -7.41 7.17
C THR A 159 6.07 -7.13 8.01
N LYS A 160 6.23 -6.56 9.21
CA LYS A 160 5.10 -6.18 10.07
C LYS A 160 4.26 -5.07 9.47
N ARG A 161 4.91 -4.02 8.96
CA ARG A 161 4.22 -2.95 8.23
C ARG A 161 3.52 -3.49 6.99
N ARG A 162 4.12 -4.44 6.27
CA ARG A 162 3.48 -5.10 5.13
C ARG A 162 2.18 -5.78 5.55
N ALA A 163 2.18 -6.57 6.63
CA ALA A 163 0.98 -7.23 7.14
C ALA A 163 -0.12 -6.20 7.50
N TYR A 164 0.26 -5.13 8.22
CA TYR A 164 -0.65 -4.03 8.55
C TYR A 164 -1.27 -3.40 7.29
N LEU A 165 -0.46 -2.98 6.32
CA LEU A 165 -0.96 -2.35 5.09
C LEU A 165 -1.85 -3.27 4.26
N VAL A 166 -1.57 -4.57 4.25
CA VAL A 166 -2.41 -5.57 3.56
C VAL A 166 -3.75 -5.71 4.26
N GLY A 167 -3.77 -5.77 5.60
CA GLY A 167 -5.01 -5.75 6.39
C GLY A 167 -5.84 -4.49 6.11
N THR A 168 -5.21 -3.31 6.17
CA THR A 168 -5.88 -2.05 5.86
C THR A 168 -6.41 -2.02 4.42
N ALA A 169 -5.66 -2.57 3.46
CA ALA A 169 -6.10 -2.64 2.06
C ALA A 169 -7.37 -3.48 1.86
N LEU A 170 -7.55 -4.56 2.63
CA LEU A 170 -8.79 -5.35 2.60
C LEU A 170 -10.01 -4.55 3.11
N GLU A 171 -9.78 -3.60 4.02
CA GLU A 171 -10.83 -2.69 4.49
C GLU A 171 -11.15 -1.60 3.47
N VAL A 172 -10.14 -1.07 2.79
CA VAL A 172 -10.29 -0.02 1.76
C VAL A 172 -11.03 -0.56 0.54
N TRP A 173 -10.63 -1.74 0.06
CA TRP A 173 -11.19 -2.38 -1.12
C TRP A 173 -11.89 -3.68 -0.73
N ARG A 174 -12.98 -3.55 0.04
CA ARG A 174 -13.83 -4.70 0.37
C ARG A 174 -14.44 -5.27 -0.90
N ARG A 175 -14.45 -6.60 -0.97
CA ARG A 175 -15.15 -7.30 -2.04
C ARG A 175 -16.65 -6.96 -1.99
N PRO A 176 -17.26 -6.59 -3.12
CA PRO A 176 -18.71 -6.38 -3.15
C PRO A 176 -19.43 -7.70 -2.89
N GLU A 177 -20.42 -7.68 -1.99
CA GLU A 177 -21.36 -8.79 -1.82
C GLU A 177 -22.23 -8.87 -3.08
N ILE A 178 -21.99 -9.90 -3.90
CA ILE A 178 -22.88 -10.21 -5.01
C ILE A 178 -23.96 -11.11 -4.42
N THR A 179 -25.06 -10.52 -3.96
CA THR A 179 -26.27 -11.31 -3.69
C THR A 179 -26.73 -11.89 -5.02
N PRO A 180 -26.76 -13.23 -5.20
CA PRO A 180 -27.33 -13.81 -6.39
C PRO A 180 -28.75 -13.29 -6.52
N THR A 181 -29.04 -12.56 -7.58
CA THR A 181 -30.41 -12.16 -7.86
C THR A 181 -31.19 -13.45 -7.98
N ALA A 182 -32.17 -13.64 -7.09
CA ALA A 182 -33.03 -14.82 -7.10
C ALA A 182 -33.46 -15.08 -8.55
N GLU A 183 -33.29 -16.33 -8.95
CA GLU A 183 -33.49 -16.84 -10.29
C GLU A 183 -34.70 -16.18 -10.96
N TYR A 184 -34.47 -15.67 -12.17
CA TYR A 184 -35.58 -15.33 -13.06
C TYR A 184 -36.35 -16.63 -13.27
N GLY A 185 -37.45 -16.76 -12.53
CA GLY A 185 -38.40 -17.84 -12.70
C GLY A 185 -38.73 -17.96 -14.18
N ASP A 186 -38.70 -19.21 -14.64
CA ASP A 186 -38.94 -19.64 -16.01
C ASP A 186 -40.39 -19.32 -16.43
N ASP A 187 -40.69 -18.05 -16.69
CA ASP A 187 -41.95 -17.61 -17.30
C ASP A 187 -41.77 -17.49 -18.81
N LEU A 188 -41.67 -18.66 -19.45
CA LEU A 188 -41.93 -18.84 -20.87
C LEU A 188 -43.41 -18.53 -21.17
N HIS A 189 -43.78 -17.24 -21.29
CA HIS A 189 -44.87 -16.80 -22.19
C HIS A 189 -44.97 -15.26 -22.33
N ARG A 190 -44.37 -14.73 -23.41
CA ARG A 190 -44.95 -13.80 -24.42
C ARG A 190 -43.99 -12.67 -24.83
N PRO A 191 -43.94 -12.34 -26.13
CA PRO A 191 -43.17 -11.19 -26.62
C PRO A 191 -44.02 -9.92 -26.51
N ARG A 192 -43.41 -8.80 -26.06
CA ARG A 192 -43.45 -7.51 -26.77
C ARG A 192 -42.72 -6.37 -26.04
N CYS A 193 -42.08 -5.57 -26.89
CA CYS A 193 -41.71 -4.15 -26.82
C CYS A 193 -40.72 -3.65 -25.75
N TRP A 194 -39.55 -3.29 -26.29
CA TRP A 194 -38.56 -2.34 -25.77
C TRP A 194 -39.17 -1.09 -25.13
N ARG A 195 -38.67 -0.71 -23.95
CA ARG A 195 -38.54 0.69 -23.53
C ARG A 195 -37.24 0.89 -22.73
N ALA A 196 -36.43 1.81 -23.21
CA ALA A 196 -35.22 2.29 -22.57
C ALA A 196 -35.56 3.21 -21.39
N SER A 197 -34.78 3.14 -20.32
CA SER A 197 -34.63 4.25 -19.37
C SER A 197 -33.18 4.37 -18.94
N ARG A 198 -32.58 5.50 -19.34
CA ARG A 198 -31.31 6.03 -18.84
C ARG A 198 -31.53 6.51 -17.40
N VAL A 199 -30.61 6.19 -16.50
CA VAL A 199 -30.24 7.10 -15.41
C VAL A 199 -28.73 7.17 -15.33
N ILE A 200 -28.22 8.36 -15.64
CA ILE A 200 -26.84 8.81 -15.43
C ILE A 200 -26.88 9.73 -14.21
N ALA A 201 -26.00 9.46 -13.23
CA ALA A 201 -25.39 10.42 -12.30
C ALA A 201 -24.25 9.63 -11.62
N ARG A 202 -22.94 9.88 -11.73
CA ARG A 202 -22.11 11.10 -11.65
C ARG A 202 -22.46 11.99 -10.45
N GLN A 203 -21.67 11.88 -9.39
CA GLN A 203 -21.01 13.04 -8.76
C GLN A 203 -19.97 12.54 -7.73
N ILE A 204 -18.67 12.76 -7.99
CA ILE A 204 -17.79 13.92 -7.67
C ILE A 204 -16.95 13.57 -6.44
#